data_AF-A0A4Z0PM29-F1
#
_entry.id   AF-A0A4Z0PM29-F1
#
_cell.length_a   1.000
_cell.length_b   1.000
_cell.length_c   1.000
_cell.angle_alpha   90.00
_cell.angle_beta   90.00
_cell.angle_gamma   90.00
#
_symmetry.space_group_name_H-M   'P 1'
#
loop_
_entity.id
_entity.type
_entity.pdbx_description
1 polymer ?
#
loop_
_entity_poly.entity_id
_entity_poly.type
_entity_poly.pdbx_seq_one_letter_code
_entity_poly.pdbx_strand_id
1 'polypeptide(L)'
;MAKFLLILLIVSFVVRFILPVILRLLVGKFVRKQAQRYGQQFGGQSFEGAFGTPPPTPPPHGGGNVRVDFIPPKTKKEQSQNFKGGDYVDFEEVK
;
A
#
# COMPACT_ATOMS: atom_id res chain seq x y z
N MET A 1 -40.94 -23.19 -22.97
CA MET A 1 -39.58 -23.62 -22.59
C MET A 1 -38.48 -22.62 -23.00
N ALA A 2 -38.38 -22.21 -24.27
CA ALA A 2 -37.33 -21.28 -24.74
C ALA A 2 -37.28 -19.93 -23.99
N LYS A 3 -38.45 -19.37 -23.62
CA LYS A 3 -38.56 -18.12 -22.84
C LYS A 3 -37.84 -18.21 -21.49
N PHE A 4 -37.96 -19.37 -20.83
CA PHE A 4 -37.32 -19.64 -19.54
C PHE A 4 -35.80 -19.70 -19.68
N LEU A 5 -35.30 -20.39 -20.72
CA LEU A 5 -33.86 -20.44 -21.01
C LEU A 5 -33.29 -19.06 -21.37
N LEU A 6 -34.04 -18.24 -22.11
CA LEU A 6 -33.63 -16.89 -22.47
C LEU A 6 -33.58 -15.96 -21.26
N ILE A 7 -34.56 -16.03 -20.37
CA ILE A 7 -34.56 -15.28 -19.10
C ILE A 7 -33.38 -15.72 -18.23
N LEU A 8 -33.16 -17.04 -18.10
CA LEU A 8 -32.04 -17.58 -17.32
C LEU A 8 -30.69 -17.15 -17.90
N LEU A 9 -30.52 -17.16 -19.22
CA LEU A 9 -29.33 -16.67 -19.90
C LEU A 9 -29.08 -15.19 -19.59
N ILE A 10 -30.10 -14.34 -19.72
CA ILE A 10 -29.97 -12.91 -19.43
C ILE A 10 -29.63 -12.69 -17.95
N VAL A 11 -30.33 -13.36 -17.03
CA VAL A 11 -30.04 -13.27 -15.59
C VAL A 11 -28.62 -13.74 -15.28
N SER A 12 -28.16 -14.83 -15.91
CA SER A 12 -26.79 -15.34 -15.75
C SER A 12 -25.75 -14.31 -16.18
N PHE A 13 -25.94 -13.66 -17.33
CA PHE A 13 -25.07 -12.59 -17.80
C PHE A 13 -25.11 -11.36 -16.87
N VAL A 14 -26.30 -10.91 -16.49
CA VAL A 14 -26.48 -9.78 -15.56
C VAL A 14 -25.76 -10.06 -14.25
N VAL A 15 -25.93 -11.23 -13.65
CA VAL A 15 -25.21 -11.60 -12.42
C VAL A 15 -23.70 -11.65 -12.67
N ARG A 16 -23.25 -12.29 -13.76
CA ARG A 16 -21.81 -12.40 -14.09
C ARG A 16 -21.11 -11.04 -14.19
N PHE A 17 -21.78 -10.04 -14.76
CA PHE A 17 -21.18 -8.73 -15.06
C PHE A 17 -21.51 -7.66 -14.00
N ILE A 18 -22.73 -7.64 -13.45
CA ILE A 18 -23.17 -6.62 -12.51
C ILE A 18 -22.76 -6.96 -11.07
N LEU A 19 -22.80 -8.23 -10.67
CA LEU A 19 -22.42 -8.66 -9.32
C LEU A 19 -21.01 -8.20 -8.90
N PRO A 20 -19.92 -8.39 -9.70
CA PRO A 20 -18.59 -7.94 -9.29
C PRO A 20 -18.50 -6.41 -9.15
N VAL A 21 -19.26 -5.64 -9.92
CA VAL A 21 -19.28 -4.17 -9.83
C VAL A 21 -19.95 -3.72 -8.53
N ILE A 22 -21.12 -4.28 -8.21
CA ILE A 22 -21.83 -3.99 -6.97
C ILE A 22 -20.98 -4.40 -5.75
N LEU A 23 -20.37 -5.58 -5.78
CA LEU A 23 -19.50 -6.06 -4.71
C LEU A 23 -18.32 -5.10 -4.47
N ARG A 24 -17.63 -4.66 -5.52
CA ARG A 24 -16.53 -3.69 -5.38
C ARG A 24 -17.00 -2.36 -4.75
N LEU A 25 -18.18 -1.88 -5.11
CA LEU A 25 -18.74 -0.65 -4.55
C LEU A 25 -19.14 -0.80 -3.07
N LEU A 26 -19.79 -1.91 -2.71
CA LEU A 26 -20.21 -2.19 -1.34
C LEU A 26 -19.01 -2.46 -0.44
N VAL A 27 -18.12 -3.35 -0.86
CA VAL A 27 -16.89 -3.68 -0.12
C VAL A 27 -16.00 -2.44 0.01
N GLY A 28 -15.82 -1.65 -1.05
CA GLY A 28 -15.05 -0.41 -0.97
C GLY A 28 -15.60 0.58 0.06
N LYS A 29 -16.93 0.74 0.15
CA LYS A 29 -17.55 1.61 1.15
C LYS A 29 -17.48 1.04 2.57
N PHE A 30 -17.60 -0.29 2.72
CA PHE A 30 -17.55 -0.97 4.01
C PHE A 30 -16.12 -1.04 4.57
N VAL A 31 -15.16 -1.46 3.76
CA VAL A 31 -13.74 -1.55 4.11
C VAL A 31 -13.18 -0.18 4.45
N ARG A 32 -13.57 0.90 3.77
CA ARG A 32 -13.12 2.26 4.15
C ARG A 32 -13.56 2.64 5.56
N LYS A 33 -14.80 2.36 5.94
CA LYS A 33 -15.31 2.63 7.29
C LYS A 33 -14.63 1.74 8.34
N GLN A 34 -14.37 0.48 8.01
CA GLN A 34 -13.71 -0.47 8.90
C GLN A 34 -12.22 -0.13 9.05
N ALA A 35 -11.50 0.10 7.95
CA ALA A 35 -10.09 0.49 7.93
C ALA A 35 -9.84 1.82 8.66
N GLN A 36 -10.78 2.78 8.62
CA GLN A 36 -10.65 4.01 9.41
C GLN A 36 -10.72 3.74 10.93
N ARG A 37 -11.49 2.75 11.37
CA ARG A 37 -11.59 2.36 12.79
C ARG A 37 -10.43 1.47 13.22
N TYR A 38 -10.02 0.52 12.38
CA TYR A 38 -8.89 -0.37 12.65
C TYR A 38 -7.53 0.32 12.47
N GLY A 39 -7.39 1.27 11.54
CA GLY A 39 -6.15 2.04 11.32
C GLY A 39 -5.86 3.09 12.39
N GLN A 40 -6.87 3.49 13.18
CA GLN A 40 -6.64 4.25 14.42
C GLN A 40 -6.14 3.38 15.57
N GLN A 41 -6.41 2.06 15.54
CA GLN A 41 -5.99 1.11 16.58
C GLN A 41 -4.67 0.40 16.22
N PHE A 42 -4.40 0.19 14.94
CA PHE A 42 -3.11 -0.23 14.39
C PHE A 42 -2.46 0.99 13.71
N GLY A 43 -1.86 1.86 14.52
CA GLY A 43 -1.11 3.01 14.01
C GLY A 43 -0.08 2.58 12.97
N GLY A 44 -0.31 3.01 11.72
CA GLY A 44 0.74 3.30 10.75
C GLY A 44 1.64 2.14 10.32
N GLN A 45 1.10 1.13 9.65
CA GLN A 45 1.92 0.29 8.78
C GLN A 45 1.12 -0.19 7.56
N SER A 46 0.94 0.71 6.61
CA SER A 46 0.75 0.33 5.21
C SER A 46 2.02 -0.40 4.78
N PHE A 47 1.97 -1.73 4.69
CA PHE A 47 3.02 -2.56 4.10
C PHE A 47 2.98 -2.38 2.57
N GLU A 48 3.27 -1.16 2.11
CA GLU A 48 3.32 -0.79 0.69
C GLU A 48 4.56 0.07 0.46
N GLY A 49 5.72 -0.47 0.86
CA GLY A 49 7.01 0.23 0.78
C GLY A 49 8.20 -0.70 0.54
N ALA A 50 7.98 -1.95 0.11
CA ALA A 50 9.07 -2.88 -0.20
C ALA A 50 9.80 -2.56 -1.53
N PHE A 51 9.30 -1.61 -2.33
CA PHE A 51 9.96 -1.16 -3.56
C PHE A 51 9.89 0.36 -3.73
N GLY A 52 10.95 1.06 -3.31
CA GLY A 52 11.64 2.01 -4.19
C GLY A 52 11.01 3.37 -4.55
N THR A 53 10.13 3.98 -3.75
CA THR A 53 9.73 5.39 -4.00
C THR A 53 10.02 6.30 -2.79
N PRO A 54 10.73 7.42 -2.97
CA PRO A 54 10.96 8.38 -1.89
C PRO A 54 9.62 9.02 -1.46
N PRO A 55 9.42 9.30 -0.15
CA PRO A 55 8.18 9.89 0.32
C PRO A 55 7.95 11.27 -0.28
N PRO A 56 6.71 11.62 -0.69
CA PRO A 56 6.41 12.94 -1.22
C PRO A 56 6.64 14.01 -0.14
N THR A 57 7.32 15.08 -0.53
CA THR A 57 7.49 16.32 0.23
C THR A 57 6.13 16.76 0.79
N PRO A 58 6.00 17.05 2.10
CA PRO A 58 4.72 17.50 2.65
C PRO A 58 4.31 18.84 2.03
N PRO A 59 3.03 18.99 1.63
CA PRO A 59 2.53 20.24 1.08
C PRO A 59 2.54 21.36 2.16
N PRO A 60 2.70 22.63 1.78
CA PRO A 60 2.56 23.75 2.70
C PRO A 60 1.11 23.75 3.23
N HIS A 61 0.99 23.81 4.56
CA HIS A 61 -0.26 23.70 5.30
C HIS A 61 -1.39 24.59 4.74
N GLY A 62 -2.39 23.94 4.15
CA GLY A 62 -3.72 24.51 3.90
C GLY A 62 -4.77 23.65 4.59
N GLY A 63 -5.29 24.11 5.73
CA GLY A 63 -6.53 23.62 6.34
C GLY A 63 -6.48 22.23 6.98
N GLY A 64 -5.92 22.12 8.19
CA GLY A 64 -6.09 20.94 9.04
C GLY A 64 -5.18 20.98 10.27
N ASN A 65 -5.76 20.77 11.46
CA ASN A 65 -5.10 20.72 12.77
C ASN A 65 -4.06 19.59 12.86
N VAL A 66 -2.91 19.75 12.20
CA VAL A 66 -1.76 18.85 12.36
C VAL A 66 -0.63 19.69 12.95
N ARG A 67 -0.44 19.58 14.27
CA ARG A 67 0.72 20.16 14.97
C ARG A 67 1.86 19.15 14.93
N VAL A 68 2.96 19.50 14.27
CA VAL A 68 4.21 18.75 14.32
C VAL A 68 5.16 19.54 15.20
N ASP A 69 5.30 19.12 16.46
CA ASP A 69 6.03 19.90 17.47
C ASP A 69 7.55 19.76 17.36
N PHE A 70 8.07 18.81 16.56
CA PHE A 70 9.50 18.67 16.38
C PHE A 70 9.87 17.97 15.07
N ILE A 71 10.67 18.64 14.25
CA ILE A 71 11.33 18.05 13.09
C ILE A 71 12.82 18.00 13.44
N PRO A 72 13.40 16.82 13.74
CA PRO A 72 14.83 16.75 14.02
C PRO A 72 15.61 17.24 12.79
N PRO A 73 16.64 18.07 12.97
CA PRO A 73 17.51 18.45 11.87
C PRO A 73 18.08 17.17 11.28
N LYS A 74 17.92 17.00 9.97
CA LYS A 74 18.57 15.91 9.24
C LYS A 74 20.07 16.11 9.40
N THR A 75 20.69 15.45 10.37
CA THR A 75 22.13 15.26 10.37
C THR A 75 22.41 14.60 9.03
N LYS A 76 23.07 15.37 8.16
CA LYS A 76 23.64 14.90 6.90
C LYS A 76 24.32 13.59 7.26
N LYS A 77 23.79 12.45 6.78
CA LYS A 77 24.45 11.16 6.96
C LYS A 77 25.85 11.38 6.39
N GLU A 78 26.84 11.52 7.26
CA GLU A 78 28.21 11.38 6.82
C GLU A 78 28.23 9.97 6.23
N GLN A 79 28.25 9.89 4.91
CA GLN A 79 28.69 8.68 4.23
C GLN A 79 29.98 8.34 4.94
N SER A 80 30.00 7.20 5.62
CA SER A 80 31.16 6.70 6.30
C SER A 80 32.26 6.51 5.25
N GLN A 81 33.00 7.58 4.95
CA GLN A 81 34.14 7.58 4.03
C GLN A 81 35.29 6.71 4.56
N ASN A 82 35.13 6.16 5.77
CA ASN A 82 36.11 5.34 6.48
C ASN A 82 35.62 3.91 6.75
N PHE A 83 34.68 3.37 5.98
CA PHE A 83 34.48 1.91 6.01
C PHE A 83 35.65 1.23 5.26
N LYS A 84 36.74 0.98 5.99
CA LYS A 84 37.82 0.10 5.53
C LYS A 84 37.35 -1.33 5.74
N GLY A 85 36.70 -1.90 4.72
CA GLY A 85 36.41 -3.34 4.67
C GLY A 85 37.70 -4.13 4.93
N GLY A 86 37.59 -5.20 5.72
CA GLY A 86 38.72 -6.05 6.10
C GLY A 86 39.29 -6.84 4.92
N ASP A 87 40.34 -7.63 5.19
CA ASP A 87 41.03 -8.40 4.16
C ASP A 87 40.15 -9.56 3.67
N TYR A 88 39.94 -9.61 2.36
CA TYR A 88 39.24 -10.70 1.69
C TYR A 88 40.26 -11.81 1.37
N VAL A 89 39.90 -13.05 1.67
CA VAL A 89 40.71 -14.23 1.32
C VAL A 89 40.06 -14.91 0.13
N ASP A 90 40.79 -14.94 -0.99
CA ASP A 90 40.38 -15.70 -2.16
C ASP A 90 40.50 -17.19 -1.86
N PHE A 91 39.43 -17.96 -2.07
CA PHE A 91 39.45 -19.41 -1.94
C PHE A 91 39.54 -20.06 -3.32
N GLU A 92 40.44 -21.04 -3.45
CA GLU A 92 40.53 -21.88 -4.63
C GLU A 92 39.52 -23.03 -4.49
N GLU A 93 38.54 -23.06 -5.38
CA GLU A 93 37.52 -24.12 -5.41
C GLU A 93 38.17 -25.41 -5.93
N VAL A 94 38.36 -26.38 -5.03
CA VAL A 94 38.91 -27.69 -5.40
C VAL A 94 37.83 -28.50 -6.11
N LYS A 95 38.11 -28.88 -7.37
CA LYS A 95 37.23 -29.64 -8.26
C LYS A 95 37.36 -31.15 -8.07
#